data_AF-A0A957MBS2-F1
#
_entry.id   AF-A0A957MBS2-F1
#
_cell.length_a   1.000
_cell.length_b   1.000
_cell.length_c   1.000
_cell.angle_alpha   90.00
_cell.angle_beta   90.00
_cell.angle_gamma   90.00
#
_symmetry.space_group_name_H-M   'P 1'
#
loop_
_entity.id
_entity.type
_entity.pdbx_description
1 polymer ?
#
loop_
_entity_poly.entity_id
_entity_poly.type
_entity_poly.pdbx_seq_one_letter_code
_entity_poly.pdbx_strand_id
1 'polypeptide(L)'
;GAIAGARVTVDEAVREYAREENDDIVFARFFPLLETIFSDAAVDGPLAIVTHGGPVRVMLERLGLPSDEIWHYRRQFDHQNPLPPAAAWEVTRPSAGGDWSMRLAFSPTPFTDYLPATRYV
;
A
#
# COMPACT_ATOMS: atom_id res chain seq x y z
N GLY A 1 11.70 19.50 -0.71
CA GLY A 1 13.06 19.16 -0.24
C GLY A 1 13.44 17.79 -0.77
N ALA A 2 14.72 17.42 -0.78
CA ALA A 2 15.12 16.05 -1.10
C ALA A 2 15.21 15.23 0.18
N ILE A 3 14.78 13.96 0.16
CA ILE A 3 14.98 12.99 1.25
C ILE A 3 15.86 11.88 0.70
N ALA A 4 17.00 11.62 1.34
CA ALA A 4 17.97 10.61 0.89
C ALA A 4 18.36 10.75 -0.60
N GLY A 5 18.40 11.97 -1.13
CA GLY A 5 18.71 12.24 -2.54
C GLY A 5 17.53 12.08 -3.52
N ALA A 6 16.38 11.59 -3.07
CA ALA A 6 15.16 11.51 -3.88
C ALA A 6 14.39 12.83 -3.87
N ARG A 7 13.81 13.19 -5.02
CA ARG A 7 12.89 14.33 -5.13
C ARG A 7 11.59 13.98 -4.39
N VAL A 8 11.13 14.89 -3.53
CA VAL A 8 9.89 14.72 -2.78
C VAL A 8 8.85 15.72 -3.24
N THR A 9 7.65 15.20 -3.52
CA THR A 9 6.44 15.97 -3.75
C THR A 9 5.44 15.65 -2.64
N VAL A 10 4.78 16.67 -2.12
CA VAL A 10 3.70 16.49 -1.14
C VAL A 10 2.38 16.54 -1.90
N ASP A 11 1.52 15.55 -1.66
CA ASP A 11 0.22 15.45 -2.29
C ASP A 11 -0.86 15.13 -1.25
N GLU A 12 -1.93 15.93 -1.25
CA GLU A 12 -3.07 15.75 -0.35
C GLU A 12 -3.84 14.46 -0.64
N ALA A 13 -3.72 13.89 -1.84
CA ALA A 13 -4.36 12.64 -2.22
C ALA A 13 -3.93 11.46 -1.32
N VAL A 14 -2.73 11.51 -0.72
CA VAL A 14 -2.19 10.42 0.11
C VAL A 14 -2.27 10.69 1.61
N ARG A 15 -2.92 11.76 2.06
CA ARG A 15 -2.99 12.09 3.50
C ARG A 15 -3.78 11.06 4.32
N GLU A 16 -3.60 11.11 5.65
CA GLU A 16 -4.43 10.40 6.65
C GLU A 16 -5.92 10.76 6.51
N TYR A 17 -6.78 9.88 7.04
CA TYR A 17 -8.21 10.13 7.18
C TYR A 17 -8.50 11.51 7.79
N ALA A 18 -9.46 12.22 7.20
CA ALA A 18 -10.21 13.25 7.90
C ALA A 18 -11.42 12.61 8.62
N ARG A 19 -11.95 13.30 9.62
CA ARG A 19 -13.03 12.81 10.49
C ARG A 19 -14.29 12.33 9.75
N GLU A 20 -14.55 12.88 8.56
CA GLU A 20 -15.74 12.62 7.75
C GLU A 20 -15.47 11.65 6.58
N GLU A 21 -14.22 11.19 6.42
CA GLU A 21 -13.85 10.28 5.35
C GLU A 21 -14.15 8.83 5.71
N ASN A 22 -14.61 8.07 4.72
CA ASN A 22 -14.68 6.62 4.74
C ASN A 22 -13.71 6.03 3.70
N ASP A 23 -13.59 4.70 3.68
CA ASP A 23 -12.69 3.98 2.78
C ASP A 23 -12.94 4.30 1.28
N ASP A 24 -14.20 4.53 0.87
CA ASP A 24 -14.51 4.93 -0.52
C ASP A 24 -13.93 6.29 -0.87
N ILE A 25 -14.05 7.28 0.02
CA ILE A 25 -13.51 8.63 -0.20
C ILE A 25 -11.99 8.59 -0.25
N VAL A 26 -11.35 7.85 0.67
CA VAL A 26 -9.89 7.67 0.68
C VAL A 26 -9.41 7.03 -0.61
N PHE A 27 -10.06 5.96 -1.07
CA PHE A 27 -9.73 5.30 -2.31
C PHE A 27 -9.92 6.24 -3.52
N ALA A 28 -11.04 6.95 -3.60
CA ALA A 28 -11.37 7.83 -4.72
C ALA A 28 -10.36 8.97 -4.90
N ARG A 29 -9.75 9.49 -3.81
CA ARG A 29 -8.70 10.52 -3.91
C ARG A 29 -7.32 9.95 -4.19
N PHE A 30 -6.98 8.80 -3.60
CA PHE A 30 -5.63 8.24 -3.69
C PHE A 30 -5.43 7.48 -5.02
N PHE A 31 -6.37 6.64 -5.41
CA PHE A 31 -6.21 5.76 -6.57
C PHE A 31 -5.84 6.48 -7.88
N PRO A 32 -6.44 7.64 -8.24
CA PRO A 32 -6.03 8.37 -9.44
C PRO A 32 -4.55 8.78 -9.43
N LEU A 33 -4.02 9.23 -8.27
CA LEU A 33 -2.61 9.56 -8.14
C LEU A 33 -1.73 8.31 -8.28
N LEU A 34 -2.13 7.18 -7.68
CA LEU A 34 -1.40 5.93 -7.83
C LEU A 34 -1.34 5.51 -9.30
N GLU A 35 -2.44 5.62 -10.05
CA GLU A 35 -2.49 5.31 -11.48
C GLU A 35 -1.55 6.20 -12.29
N THR A 36 -1.54 7.52 -12.04
CA THR A 36 -0.63 8.46 -12.69
C THR A 36 0.84 8.11 -12.40
N ILE A 37 1.19 7.94 -11.13
CA ILE A 37 2.54 7.59 -10.68
C ILE A 37 2.99 6.26 -11.30
N PHE A 38 2.10 5.26 -11.37
CA PHE A 38 2.44 3.97 -11.94
C PHE A 38 2.70 4.05 -13.45
N SER A 39 1.94 4.89 -14.17
CA SER A 39 2.19 5.17 -15.59
C SER A 39 3.56 5.82 -15.81
N ASP A 40 3.96 6.73 -14.93
CA ASP A 40 5.24 7.45 -15.01
C ASP A 40 6.44 6.57 -14.57
N ALA A 41 6.24 5.71 -13.57
CA ALA A 41 7.26 4.79 -13.04
C ALA A 41 7.80 3.80 -14.08
N ALA A 42 7.01 3.49 -15.13
CA ALA A 42 7.46 2.67 -16.24
C ALA A 42 8.66 3.29 -17.00
N VAL A 43 8.83 4.61 -16.91
CA VAL A 43 9.89 5.37 -17.55
C VAL A 43 10.98 5.76 -16.55
N ASP A 44 10.59 6.20 -15.35
CA ASP A 44 11.49 6.84 -14.38
C ASP A 44 12.02 5.89 -13.29
N GLY A 45 11.57 4.64 -13.26
CA GLY A 45 11.95 3.65 -12.25
C GLY A 45 11.02 3.62 -11.02
N PRO A 46 11.37 2.86 -9.97
CA PRO A 46 10.48 2.67 -8.82
C PRO A 46 10.24 3.97 -8.06
N LEU A 47 8.98 4.20 -7.68
CA LEU A 47 8.54 5.35 -6.90
C LEU A 47 8.05 4.90 -5.52
N ALA A 48 8.31 5.72 -4.50
CA ALA A 48 7.88 5.48 -3.13
C ALA A 48 6.80 6.49 -2.73
N ILE A 49 5.70 5.98 -2.17
CA ILE A 49 4.63 6.78 -1.60
C ILE A 49 4.70 6.63 -0.08
N VAL A 50 4.88 7.74 0.63
CA VAL A 50 4.90 7.77 2.10
C VAL A 50 3.55 8.25 2.58
N THR A 51 2.83 7.39 3.32
CA THR A 51 1.50 7.69 3.86
C THR A 51 1.30 6.94 5.18
N HIS A 52 0.12 7.08 5.76
CA HIS A 52 -0.29 6.49 7.01
C HIS A 52 -0.89 5.09 6.84
N GLY A 53 -0.96 4.32 7.93
CA GLY A 53 -1.45 2.94 7.92
C GLY A 53 -2.89 2.78 7.44
N GLY A 54 -3.76 3.75 7.74
CA GLY A 54 -5.15 3.77 7.30
C GLY A 54 -5.28 3.76 5.77
N PRO A 55 -4.75 4.77 5.06
CA PRO A 55 -4.71 4.78 3.60
C PRO A 55 -4.02 3.56 2.99
N VAL A 56 -2.91 3.06 3.57
CA VAL A 56 -2.27 1.81 3.08
C VAL A 56 -3.25 0.65 3.12
N ARG A 57 -3.97 0.45 4.24
CA ARG A 57 -4.98 -0.61 4.36
C ARG A 57 -6.03 -0.53 3.25
N VAL A 58 -6.60 0.65 3.04
CA VAL A 58 -7.62 0.86 2.00
C VAL A 58 -7.10 0.49 0.64
N MET A 59 -5.89 0.94 0.30
CA MET A 59 -5.29 0.63 -0.99
C MET A 59 -5.05 -0.87 -1.15
N LEU A 60 -4.41 -1.54 -0.18
CA LEU A 60 -4.17 -2.98 -0.27
C LEU A 60 -5.48 -3.77 -0.46
N GLU A 61 -6.52 -3.45 0.32
CA GLU A 61 -7.85 -4.06 0.18
C GLU A 61 -8.44 -3.85 -1.22
N ARG A 62 -8.39 -2.61 -1.73
CA ARG A 62 -9.02 -2.24 -3.00
C ARG A 62 -8.24 -2.69 -4.23
N LEU A 63 -6.92 -2.84 -4.11
CA LEU A 63 -6.06 -3.40 -5.16
C LEU A 63 -6.14 -4.93 -5.19
N GLY A 64 -6.84 -5.56 -4.24
CA GLY A 64 -7.16 -6.99 -4.27
C GLY A 64 -6.32 -7.87 -3.36
N LEU A 65 -5.63 -7.31 -2.36
CA LEU A 65 -4.93 -8.13 -1.37
C LEU A 65 -5.98 -8.98 -0.62
N PRO A 66 -5.80 -10.30 -0.52
CA PRO A 66 -6.78 -11.16 0.13
C PRO A 66 -7.06 -10.73 1.58
N SER A 67 -8.34 -10.76 1.96
CA SER A 67 -8.77 -10.31 3.29
C SER A 67 -8.09 -11.09 4.44
N ASP A 68 -7.83 -12.38 4.25
CA ASP A 68 -7.14 -13.24 5.21
C ASP A 68 -5.66 -12.88 5.36
N GLU A 69 -4.99 -12.49 4.28
CA GLU A 69 -3.64 -11.94 4.29
C GLU A 69 -3.58 -10.59 5.04
N ILE A 70 -4.53 -9.69 4.76
CA ILE A 70 -4.65 -8.42 5.51
C ILE A 70 -4.84 -8.71 7.00
N TRP A 71 -5.75 -9.61 7.35
CA TRP A 71 -6.00 -10.00 8.74
C TRP A 71 -4.79 -10.68 9.39
N HIS A 72 -3.98 -11.41 8.63
CA HIS A 72 -2.72 -11.99 9.11
C HIS A 72 -1.76 -10.90 9.57
N TYR A 73 -1.51 -9.88 8.76
CA TYR A 73 -0.60 -8.79 9.12
C TYR A 73 -1.17 -7.86 10.20
N ARG A 74 -2.48 -7.54 10.16
CA ARG A 74 -3.13 -6.70 11.19
C ARG A 74 -3.07 -7.29 12.60
N ARG A 75 -2.92 -8.61 12.73
CA ARG A 75 -2.77 -9.29 14.03
C ARG A 75 -1.34 -9.29 14.57
N GLN A 76 -0.36 -8.99 13.73
CA GLN A 76 1.05 -8.97 14.10
C GLN A 76 1.55 -7.58 14.50
N PHE A 77 0.84 -6.52 14.08
CA PHE A 77 1.27 -5.14 14.29
C PHE A 77 0.25 -4.34 15.11
N ASP A 78 0.74 -3.30 15.77
CA ASP A 78 -0.09 -2.42 16.59
C ASP A 78 -1.13 -1.66 15.76
N HIS A 79 -2.18 -1.17 16.45
CA HIS A 79 -3.23 -0.31 15.88
C HIS A 79 -4.03 -0.94 14.72
N GLN A 80 -3.98 -2.26 14.56
CA GLN A 80 -4.66 -2.99 13.48
C GLN A 80 -4.24 -2.52 12.08
N ASN A 81 -3.01 -2.02 11.92
CA ASN A 81 -2.47 -1.68 10.61
C ASN A 81 -1.87 -2.93 9.93
N PRO A 82 -1.94 -3.04 8.60
CA PRO A 82 -1.32 -4.14 7.86
C PRO A 82 0.21 -3.98 7.71
N LEU A 83 0.82 -3.06 8.47
CA LEU A 83 2.25 -2.79 8.51
C LEU A 83 2.60 -2.01 9.79
N PRO A 84 3.81 -2.19 10.35
CA PRO A 84 4.31 -1.35 11.44
C PRO A 84 4.87 -0.02 10.90
N PRO A 85 5.17 0.96 11.78
CA PRO A 85 5.83 2.19 11.37
C PRO A 85 7.12 1.94 10.59
N ALA A 86 7.34 2.73 9.52
CA ALA A 86 8.50 2.63 8.63
C ALA A 86 8.67 1.30 7.86
N ALA A 87 7.62 0.46 7.79
CA ALA A 87 7.56 -0.65 6.85
C ALA A 87 7.10 -0.20 5.46
N ALA A 88 7.32 -1.04 4.45
CA ALA A 88 6.96 -0.77 3.06
C ALA A 88 6.33 -2.00 2.39
N TRP A 89 5.18 -1.76 1.76
CA TRP A 89 4.59 -2.68 0.80
C TRP A 89 5.13 -2.36 -0.60
N GLU A 90 5.54 -3.39 -1.33
CA GLU A 90 5.76 -3.30 -2.77
C GLU A 90 4.46 -3.65 -3.48
N VAL A 91 4.08 -2.84 -4.46
CA VAL A 91 2.92 -3.09 -5.32
C VAL A 91 3.38 -3.03 -6.78
N THR A 92 2.99 -4.03 -7.56
CA THR A 92 3.35 -4.16 -8.96
C THR A 92 2.12 -4.60 -9.75
N ARG A 93 2.06 -4.22 -11.03
CA ARG A 93 1.10 -4.77 -11.99
C ARG A 93 1.80 -4.96 -13.34
N PRO A 94 1.55 -6.07 -14.05
CA PRO A 94 2.24 -6.37 -15.30
C PRO A 94 1.79 -5.47 -16.45
N SER A 95 0.54 -4.98 -16.41
CA SER A 95 -0.02 -4.08 -17.41
C SER A 95 -1.15 -3.24 -16.81
N ALA A 96 -1.50 -2.14 -17.48
CA ALA A 96 -2.68 -1.36 -17.11
C ALA A 96 -3.94 -2.24 -17.16
N GLY A 97 -4.72 -2.23 -16.08
CA GLY A 97 -5.91 -3.07 -15.93
C GLY A 97 -5.66 -4.55 -15.59
N GLY A 98 -4.40 -4.97 -15.43
CA GLY A 98 -4.06 -6.29 -14.90
C GLY A 98 -4.17 -6.35 -13.36
N ASP A 99 -4.10 -7.56 -12.83
CA ASP A 99 -4.12 -7.78 -11.38
C ASP A 99 -2.87 -7.23 -10.70
N TRP A 100 -3.05 -6.66 -9.51
CA TRP A 100 -1.97 -6.20 -8.67
C TRP A 100 -1.33 -7.36 -7.92
N SER A 101 0.00 -7.41 -7.94
CA SER A 101 0.82 -8.25 -7.07
C SER A 101 1.42 -7.40 -5.97
N MET A 102 1.31 -7.87 -4.73
CA MET A 102 1.64 -7.10 -3.54
C MET A 102 2.42 -7.97 -2.56
N ARG A 103 3.43 -7.39 -1.90
CA ARG A 103 4.15 -8.05 -0.80
C ARG A 103 4.67 -7.05 0.22
N LEU A 104 4.74 -7.44 1.49
CA LEU A 104 5.42 -6.67 2.53
C LEU A 104 6.94 -6.78 2.32
N ALA A 105 7.50 -5.85 1.54
CA ALA A 105 8.88 -5.93 1.06
C ALA A 105 9.92 -5.55 2.12
N PHE A 106 9.53 -4.75 3.11
CA PHE A 106 10.38 -4.36 4.21
C PHE A 106 9.58 -4.12 5.49
N SER A 107 10.12 -4.54 6.63
CA SER A 107 9.62 -4.18 7.95
C SER A 107 10.79 -4.06 8.93
N PRO A 108 10.84 -2.99 9.76
CA PRO A 108 11.82 -2.89 10.84
C PRO A 108 11.46 -3.80 12.03
N THR A 109 10.19 -4.20 12.14
CA THR A 109 9.71 -5.13 13.16
C THR A 109 9.65 -6.54 12.58
N PRO A 110 10.18 -7.57 13.26
CA PRO A 110 10.05 -8.95 12.83
C PRO A 110 8.59 -9.34 12.63
N PHE A 111 8.32 -10.11 11.58
CA PHE A 111 6.99 -10.63 11.27
C PHE A 111 7.10 -12.03 10.66
N THR A 112 5.98 -12.74 10.65
CA THR A 112 5.83 -14.01 9.97
C THR A 112 5.11 -13.79 8.65
N ASP A 113 5.64 -14.33 7.57
CA ASP A 113 5.03 -14.26 6.25
C ASP A 113 3.65 -14.91 6.23
N TYR A 114 2.77 -14.38 5.38
CA TYR A 114 1.49 -15.02 5.12
C TYR A 114 1.72 -16.26 4.25
N LEU A 115 1.21 -17.41 4.71
CA LEU A 115 1.16 -18.64 3.93
C LEU A 115 -0.32 -18.97 3.69
N PRO A 116 -0.82 -18.84 2.45
CA PRO A 116 -2.20 -19.20 2.16
C PRO A 116 -2.43 -20.66 2.50
N ALA A 117 -3.55 -20.96 3.16
CA ALA A 117 -3.94 -22.34 3.37
C ALA A 117 -4.02 -23.02 2.00
N THR A 118 -3.23 -24.09 1.79
CA THR A 118 -3.21 -24.85 0.54
C THR A 118 -4.64 -25.29 0.23
N ARG A 119 -5.32 -24.60 -0.68
CA ARG A 119 -6.60 -25.04 -1.21
C ARG A 119 -6.30 -26.16 -2.19
N TYR A 120 -6.47 -27.40 -1.76
CA TYR A 120 -6.65 -28.50 -2.70
C TYR A 120 -7.90 -28.16 -3.51
N VAL A 121 -7.69 -27.90 -4.81
CA VAL A 121 -8.77 -27.73 -5.79
C VAL A 121 -9.13 -29.11 -6.33
#